data_AF-A0A2D9JQ44-F1
#
_entry.id   AF-A0A2D9JQ44-F1
#
_cell.length_a   1.000
_cell.length_b   1.000
_cell.length_c   1.000
_cell.angle_alpha   90.00
_cell.angle_beta   90.00
_cell.angle_gamma   90.00
#
_symmetry.space_group_name_H-M   'P 1'
#
loop_
_entity.id
_entity.type
_entity.pdbx_description
1 polymer ?
#
loop_
_entity_poly.entity_id
_entity_poly.type
_entity_poly.pdbx_seq_one_letter_code
_entity_poly.pdbx_strand_id
1 'polypeptide(L)'
;MATIQSLSAFVEAKLPRQPRLLALTGAGCSTASGIPDYRDERGEWKRAAPMHFPEFISSEEKRKRYWARSMAGWRAFSKAAPNQVHQLLAQLEDSGSLHHLLTQNVDGLHQRAGSNRVVDLHGRLDEVVCLDCGARASRAEIQDRLEAKNPDWAYEVKQIAPDGDVDLER
;
A
#
# COMPACT_ATOMS: atom_id res chain seq x y z
N MET A 1 12.12 1.42 22.80
CA MET A 1 11.17 1.71 21.72
C MET A 1 10.83 3.19 21.77
N ALA A 2 10.98 3.92 20.67
CA ALA A 2 10.53 5.30 20.59
C ALA A 2 8.99 5.33 20.70
N THR A 3 8.46 5.93 21.75
CA THR A 3 7.02 6.14 21.98
C THR A 3 6.55 7.41 21.29
N ILE A 4 5.23 7.61 21.15
CA ILE A 4 4.62 8.89 20.75
C ILE A 4 5.25 10.06 21.49
N GLN A 5 5.48 9.91 22.79
CA GLN A 5 6.07 10.94 23.63
C GLN A 5 7.49 11.29 23.18
N SER A 6 8.30 10.33 22.74
CA SER A 6 9.65 10.62 22.25
C SER A 6 9.66 11.34 20.90
N LEU A 7 8.76 10.98 19.98
CA LEU A 7 8.64 11.66 18.68
C LEU A 7 8.00 13.04 18.83
N SER A 8 6.94 13.16 19.64
CA SER A 8 6.30 14.43 19.96
C SER A 8 7.28 15.36 20.69
N ALA A 9 8.00 14.86 21.69
CA ALA A 9 9.02 15.64 22.38
C ALA A 9 10.18 16.04 21.46
N PHE A 10 10.61 15.17 20.53
CA PHE A 10 11.60 15.55 19.52
C PHE A 10 11.07 16.68 18.63
N VAL A 11 9.84 16.55 18.14
CA VAL A 11 9.17 17.56 17.31
C VAL A 11 9.06 18.88 18.07
N GLU A 12 8.51 18.88 19.29
CA GLU A 12 8.36 20.06 20.13
C GLU A 12 9.69 20.71 20.51
N ALA A 13 10.73 19.91 20.80
CA ALA A 13 12.03 20.43 21.22
C ALA A 13 12.87 20.96 20.06
N LYS A 14 12.63 20.51 18.82
CA LYS A 14 13.49 20.82 17.66
C LYS A 14 12.81 21.67 16.60
N LEU A 15 11.50 21.79 16.62
CA LEU A 15 10.76 22.54 15.61
C LEU A 15 10.15 23.82 16.19
N PRO A 16 10.00 24.87 15.37
CA PRO A 16 9.35 26.11 15.80
C PRO A 16 7.91 25.85 16.26
N ARG A 17 7.32 26.78 17.02
CA ARG A 17 5.95 26.68 17.61
C ARG A 17 4.84 26.25 16.64
N GLN A 18 5.03 26.41 15.32
CA GLN A 18 4.13 25.90 14.29
C GLN A 18 4.96 25.24 13.17
N PRO A 19 5.39 23.98 13.34
CA PRO A 19 6.11 23.28 12.29
C PRO A 19 5.14 22.94 11.16
N ARG A 20 5.53 23.21 9.91
CA ARG A 20 4.90 22.57 8.75
C ARG A 20 5.58 21.22 8.51
N LEU A 21 5.46 20.31 9.48
CA LEU A 21 6.10 19.01 9.41
C LEU A 21 5.49 18.18 8.26
N LEU A 22 6.35 17.57 7.48
CA LEU A 22 6.01 16.65 6.41
C LEU A 22 6.56 15.27 6.76
N ALA A 23 5.70 14.25 6.75
CA ALA A 23 6.15 12.86 6.85
C ALA A 23 6.22 12.25 5.45
N LEU A 24 7.31 11.54 5.14
CA LEU A 24 7.41 10.68 3.95
C LEU A 24 7.51 9.22 4.41
N THR A 25 6.63 8.37 3.91
CA THR A 25 6.57 6.95 4.27
C THR A 25 6.76 6.05 3.06
N GLY A 26 7.21 4.82 3.32
CA GLY A 26 7.38 3.76 2.33
C GLY A 26 7.07 2.40 2.94
N ALA A 27 7.34 1.32 2.20
CA ALA A 27 6.83 -0.02 2.53
C ALA A 27 7.26 -0.53 3.90
N GLY A 28 8.43 -0.10 4.40
CA GLY A 28 8.90 -0.41 5.76
C GLY A 28 7.90 -0.07 6.87
N CYS A 29 7.05 0.96 6.67
CA CYS A 29 5.98 1.35 7.60
C CYS A 29 4.89 0.28 7.74
N SER A 30 4.69 -0.55 6.72
CA SER A 30 3.61 -1.53 6.63
C SER A 30 4.06 -2.98 6.90
N THR A 31 5.36 -3.20 7.16
CA THR A 31 5.92 -4.54 7.46
C THR A 31 5.24 -5.20 8.67
N ALA A 32 5.06 -4.46 9.76
CA ALA A 32 4.35 -4.93 10.96
C ALA A 32 2.84 -5.14 10.73
N SER A 33 2.30 -4.72 9.58
CA SER A 33 0.91 -4.97 9.17
C SER A 33 0.75 -6.22 8.29
N GLY A 34 1.83 -6.98 8.08
CA GLY A 34 1.82 -8.20 7.26
C GLY A 34 2.03 -7.95 5.76
N ILE A 35 2.33 -6.71 5.36
CA ILE A 35 2.69 -6.35 3.98
C ILE A 35 4.22 -6.26 3.91
N PRO A 36 4.91 -7.08 3.12
CA PRO A 36 6.37 -7.03 3.05
C PRO A 36 6.85 -5.74 2.40
N ASP A 37 8.14 -5.49 2.47
CA ASP A 37 8.83 -4.42 1.73
C ASP A 37 9.56 -4.97 0.49
N TYR A 38 10.01 -4.07 -0.38
CA TYR A 38 10.69 -4.43 -1.62
C TYR A 38 12.17 -4.78 -1.44
N ARG A 39 12.80 -4.29 -0.36
CA ARG A 39 14.24 -4.31 -0.17
C ARG A 39 14.65 -4.98 1.13
N ASP A 40 15.82 -5.60 1.15
CA ASP A 40 16.43 -6.13 2.37
C ASP A 40 17.17 -5.06 3.17
N GLU A 41 17.75 -5.46 4.30
CA GLU A 41 18.52 -4.58 5.18
C GLU A 41 19.75 -3.97 4.49
N ARG A 42 20.20 -4.56 3.37
CA ARG A 42 21.31 -4.08 2.54
C ARG A 42 20.82 -3.21 1.37
N GLY A 43 19.51 -3.06 1.21
CA GLY A 43 18.89 -2.29 0.13
C GLY A 43 18.68 -3.08 -1.16
N GLU A 44 19.00 -4.38 -1.18
CA GLU A 44 18.86 -5.24 -2.36
C GLU A 44 17.42 -5.64 -2.60
N TRP A 45 17.05 -5.85 -3.87
CA TRP A 45 15.70 -6.29 -4.22
C TRP A 45 15.43 -7.71 -3.73
N LYS A 46 14.36 -7.89 -2.95
CA LYS A 46 13.93 -9.21 -2.46
C LYS A 46 13.22 -10.04 -3.53
N ARG A 47 12.75 -9.40 -4.61
CA ARG A 47 11.84 -9.96 -5.62
C ARG A 47 12.10 -9.36 -7.00
N ALA A 48 11.58 -10.02 -8.03
CA ALA A 48 11.56 -9.46 -9.38
C ALA A 48 10.82 -8.11 -9.41
N ALA A 49 11.24 -7.22 -10.31
CA ALA A 49 10.60 -5.93 -10.46
C ALA A 49 9.13 -6.09 -10.90
N PRO A 50 8.21 -5.24 -10.39
CA PRO A 50 6.81 -5.28 -10.78
C PRO A 50 6.62 -4.98 -12.26
N MET A 51 5.51 -5.45 -12.83
CA MET A 51 5.14 -5.14 -14.22
C MET A 51 4.94 -3.64 -14.40
N HIS A 52 5.62 -3.04 -15.38
CA HIS A 52 5.45 -1.64 -15.71
C HIS A 52 4.22 -1.39 -16.58
N PHE A 53 3.65 -0.18 -16.50
CA PHE A 53 2.43 0.18 -17.24
C PHE A 53 2.49 -0.02 -18.77
N PRO A 54 3.57 0.35 -19.49
CA PRO A 54 3.68 0.05 -20.92
C PRO A 54 3.61 -1.45 -21.24
N GLU A 55 4.20 -2.28 -20.38
CA GLU A 55 4.10 -3.74 -20.50
C GLU A 55 2.65 -4.19 -20.29
N PHE A 56 1.98 -3.70 -19.25
CA PHE A 56 0.59 -4.03 -18.94
C PHE A 56 -0.35 -3.75 -20.13
N ILE A 57 -0.24 -2.60 -20.79
CA ILE A 57 -1.13 -2.26 -21.91
C ILE A 57 -0.74 -2.95 -23.23
N SER A 58 0.47 -3.51 -23.32
CA SER A 58 1.01 -4.06 -24.58
C SER A 58 0.30 -5.32 -25.09
N SER A 59 -0.32 -6.13 -24.21
CA SER A 59 -1.08 -7.31 -24.65
C SER A 59 -2.14 -7.74 -23.65
N GLU A 60 -3.19 -8.41 -24.14
CA GLU A 60 -4.22 -8.99 -23.30
C GLU A 60 -3.67 -10.09 -22.37
N GLU A 61 -2.75 -10.91 -22.86
CA GLU A 61 -2.09 -11.96 -22.08
C GLU A 61 -1.36 -11.39 -20.85
N LYS A 62 -0.65 -10.27 -21.02
CA LYS A 62 0.05 -9.60 -19.91
C LYS A 62 -0.93 -9.02 -18.89
N ARG A 63 -2.05 -8.45 -19.34
CA ARG A 63 -3.13 -8.01 -18.44
C ARG A 63 -3.73 -9.17 -17.65
N LYS A 64 -4.04 -10.28 -18.33
CA LYS A 64 -4.55 -11.51 -17.69
C LYS A 64 -3.57 -12.03 -16.64
N ARG A 65 -2.27 -12.08 -16.96
CA ARG A 65 -1.21 -12.48 -16.03
C ARG A 65 -1.15 -11.57 -14.80
N TYR A 66 -1.16 -10.25 -14.99
CA TYR A 66 -1.19 -9.29 -13.89
C TYR A 66 -2.41 -9.49 -12.99
N TRP A 67 -3.61 -9.56 -13.57
CA TRP A 67 -4.85 -9.70 -12.82
C TRP A 67 -4.97 -11.06 -12.12
N ALA A 68 -4.46 -12.14 -12.69
CA ALA A 68 -4.43 -13.45 -12.04
C ALA A 68 -3.58 -13.42 -10.76
N ARG A 69 -2.38 -12.82 -10.82
CA ARG A 69 -1.50 -12.63 -9.66
C ARG A 69 -2.14 -11.69 -8.63
N SER A 70 -2.62 -10.53 -9.07
CA SER A 70 -3.32 -9.57 -8.19
C SER A 70 -4.54 -10.20 -7.50
N MET A 71 -5.33 -11.01 -8.21
CA MET A 71 -6.50 -11.70 -7.65
C MET A 71 -6.10 -12.64 -6.52
N ALA A 72 -5.03 -13.42 -6.71
CA ALA A 72 -4.55 -14.33 -5.69
C ALA A 72 -4.06 -13.57 -4.45
N GLY A 73 -3.20 -12.56 -4.62
CA GLY A 73 -2.62 -11.84 -3.49
C GLY A 73 -3.56 -10.89 -2.73
N TRP A 74 -4.62 -10.40 -3.38
CA TRP A 74 -5.58 -9.47 -2.78
C TRP A 74 -6.21 -9.99 -1.48
N ARG A 75 -6.45 -11.30 -1.37
CA ARG A 75 -7.05 -11.92 -0.17
C ARG A 75 -6.21 -11.72 1.09
N ALA A 76 -4.88 -11.73 0.97
CA ALA A 76 -3.98 -11.48 2.08
C ALA A 76 -3.79 -9.97 2.28
N PHE A 77 -3.61 -9.23 1.19
CA PHE A 77 -3.39 -7.78 1.23
C PHE A 77 -4.55 -7.01 1.90
N SER A 78 -5.79 -7.32 1.52
CA SER A 78 -7.00 -6.68 2.05
C SER A 78 -7.22 -6.89 3.56
N LYS A 79 -6.59 -7.92 4.16
CA LYS A 79 -6.68 -8.20 5.60
C LYS A 79 -5.68 -7.41 6.43
N ALA A 80 -4.66 -6.81 5.81
CA ALA A 80 -3.69 -5.98 6.53
C ALA A 80 -4.43 -4.89 7.30
N ALA A 81 -3.96 -4.55 8.50
CA ALA A 81 -4.56 -3.51 9.33
C ALA A 81 -3.49 -2.48 9.74
N PRO A 82 -3.88 -1.21 9.99
CA PRO A 82 -2.91 -0.21 10.42
C PRO A 82 -2.22 -0.63 11.72
N ASN A 83 -0.89 -0.56 11.73
CA ASN A 83 -0.10 -0.81 12.93
C ASN A 83 0.14 0.49 13.72
N GLN A 84 0.92 0.38 14.80
CA GLN A 84 1.23 1.50 15.70
C GLN A 84 1.79 2.72 14.96
N VAL A 85 2.66 2.56 13.95
CA VAL A 85 3.28 3.68 13.23
C VAL A 85 2.22 4.54 12.54
N HIS A 86 1.26 3.91 11.86
CA HIS A 86 0.15 4.60 11.19
C HIS A 86 -0.71 5.36 12.21
N GLN A 87 -1.02 4.72 13.34
CA GLN A 87 -1.78 5.35 14.42
C GLN A 87 -1.05 6.56 15.01
N LEU A 88 0.28 6.50 15.15
CA LEU A 88 1.06 7.63 15.67
C LEU A 88 1.03 8.81 14.70
N LEU A 89 1.16 8.55 13.40
CA LEU A 89 1.12 9.61 12.40
C LEU A 89 -0.26 10.26 12.33
N ALA A 90 -1.34 9.48 12.44
CA ALA A 90 -2.69 10.01 12.56
C ALA A 90 -2.88 10.89 13.80
N GLN A 91 -2.34 10.48 14.96
CA GLN A 91 -2.40 11.28 16.20
C GLN A 91 -1.58 12.56 16.11
N LEU A 92 -0.40 12.54 15.48
CA LEU A 92 0.39 13.75 15.24
C LEU A 92 -0.28 14.72 14.27
N GLU A 93 -1.05 14.21 13.32
CA GLU A 93 -1.88 15.04 12.44
C GLU A 93 -3.02 15.69 13.23
N ASP A 94 -3.71 14.91 14.06
CA ASP A 94 -4.83 15.39 14.89
C ASP A 94 -4.38 16.45 15.93
N SER A 95 -3.17 16.30 16.49
CA SER A 95 -2.57 17.32 17.37
C SER A 95 -2.10 18.59 16.64
N GLY A 96 -2.19 18.62 15.30
CA GLY A 96 -1.70 19.72 14.46
C GLY A 96 -0.18 19.78 14.31
N SER A 97 0.55 18.77 14.81
CA SER A 97 2.01 18.71 14.74
C SER A 97 2.51 18.22 13.37
N LEU A 98 1.74 17.36 12.70
CA LEU A 98 2.00 16.89 11.33
C LEU A 98 1.08 17.61 10.34
N HIS A 99 1.68 18.33 9.38
CA HIS A 99 0.91 19.11 8.41
C HIS A 99 0.46 18.30 7.20
N HIS A 100 1.33 17.40 6.71
CA HIS A 100 1.04 16.52 5.57
C HIS A 100 1.79 15.19 5.68
N LEU A 101 1.21 14.15 5.10
CA LEU A 101 1.82 12.84 4.94
C LEU A 101 1.90 12.49 3.46
N LEU A 102 3.10 12.22 2.97
CA LEU A 102 3.34 11.64 1.65
C LEU A 102 3.64 10.16 1.84
N THR A 103 3.02 9.31 1.03
CA THR A 103 3.31 7.88 1.04
C THR A 103 3.62 7.37 -0.35
N GLN A 104 4.64 6.52 -0.43
CA GLN A 104 4.91 5.69 -1.61
C GLN A 104 4.09 4.39 -1.58
N ASN A 105 3.42 4.09 -0.48
CA ASN A 105 2.62 2.89 -0.33
C ASN A 105 1.31 3.04 -1.09
N VAL A 106 0.75 1.89 -1.47
CA VAL A 106 -0.51 1.79 -2.20
C VAL A 106 -1.58 1.06 -1.36
N ASP A 107 -1.33 0.87 -0.07
CA ASP A 107 -2.09 0.02 0.86
C ASP A 107 -3.28 0.69 1.57
N GLY A 108 -3.34 2.02 1.53
CA GLY A 108 -4.40 2.78 2.19
C GLY A 108 -4.39 2.72 3.72
N LEU A 109 -3.33 2.22 4.35
CA LEU A 109 -3.28 2.01 5.80
C LEU A 109 -3.23 3.31 6.60
N HIS A 110 -2.67 4.39 6.05
CA HIS A 110 -2.69 5.71 6.71
C HIS A 110 -4.11 6.26 6.85
N GLN A 111 -4.89 6.21 5.76
CA GLN A 111 -6.28 6.64 5.74
C GLN A 111 -7.12 5.80 6.69
N ARG A 112 -6.91 4.47 6.71
CA ARG A 112 -7.57 3.56 7.64
C ARG A 112 -7.17 3.77 9.10
N ALA A 113 -6.01 4.37 9.37
CA ALA A 113 -5.59 4.77 10.71
C ALA A 113 -6.20 6.10 11.17
N GLY A 114 -6.84 6.84 10.26
CA GLY A 114 -7.45 8.14 10.53
C GLY A 114 -6.67 9.35 10.02
N SER A 115 -5.57 9.16 9.28
CA SER A 115 -4.90 10.28 8.63
C SER A 115 -5.75 10.85 7.49
N ASN A 116 -5.89 12.18 7.43
CA ASN A 116 -6.77 12.86 6.47
C ASN A 116 -5.98 13.59 5.37
N ARG A 117 -4.78 14.10 5.69
CA ARG A 117 -3.93 14.89 4.79
C ARG A 117 -2.84 14.05 4.14
N VAL A 118 -3.26 12.96 3.48
CA VAL A 118 -2.39 11.99 2.82
C VAL A 118 -2.29 12.26 1.33
N VAL A 119 -1.07 12.18 0.78
CA VAL A 119 -0.79 12.18 -0.66
C VAL A 119 -0.20 10.81 -1.03
N ASP A 120 -0.95 10.03 -1.80
CA ASP A 120 -0.54 8.72 -2.31
C ASP A 120 0.24 8.88 -3.63
N LEU A 121 1.57 8.87 -3.55
CA LEU A 121 2.45 9.17 -4.70
C LEU A 121 2.33 8.13 -5.83
N HIS A 122 2.01 6.89 -5.48
CA HIS A 122 1.88 5.78 -6.43
C HIS A 122 0.42 5.35 -6.65
N GLY A 123 -0.54 6.17 -6.22
CA GLY A 123 -1.96 5.83 -6.24
C GLY A 123 -2.35 4.84 -5.15
N ARG A 124 -3.51 4.19 -5.30
CA ARG A 124 -4.06 3.25 -4.31
C ARG A 124 -4.51 1.96 -4.97
N LEU A 125 -4.27 0.82 -4.31
CA LEU A 125 -4.70 -0.50 -4.78
C LEU A 125 -6.15 -0.83 -4.50
N ASP A 126 -6.80 -0.10 -3.58
CA ASP A 126 -8.23 -0.29 -3.28
C ASP A 126 -9.15 0.31 -4.35
N GLU A 127 -8.58 0.93 -5.39
CA GLU A 127 -9.29 1.52 -6.52
C GLU A 127 -8.83 0.91 -7.85
N VAL A 128 -9.77 0.71 -8.77
CA VAL A 128 -9.51 0.25 -10.14
C VAL A 128 -10.08 1.26 -11.12
N VAL A 129 -9.32 1.57 -12.17
CA VAL A 129 -9.73 2.49 -13.24
C VAL A 129 -9.82 1.76 -14.59
N CYS A 130 -10.92 2.00 -15.30
CA CYS A 130 -11.07 1.57 -16.69
C CYS A 130 -10.20 2.46 -17.60
N LEU A 131 -9.32 1.85 -18.40
CA LEU A 131 -8.44 2.59 -19.30
C LEU A 131 -9.15 3.22 -20.50
N ASP A 132 -10.35 2.74 -20.84
CA ASP A 132 -11.09 3.25 -22.00
C ASP A 132 -11.95 4.46 -21.66
N CYS A 133 -12.62 4.45 -20.50
CA CYS A 133 -13.61 5.47 -20.13
C CYS A 133 -13.31 6.20 -18.81
N GLY A 134 -12.28 5.81 -18.08
CA GLY A 134 -11.91 6.42 -16.80
C GLY A 134 -12.84 6.09 -15.63
N ALA A 135 -13.86 5.24 -15.84
CA ALA A 135 -14.75 4.80 -14.77
C ALA A 135 -13.95 4.13 -13.65
N ARG A 136 -14.31 4.42 -12.39
CA ARG A 136 -13.67 3.88 -11.19
C ARG A 136 -14.58 2.88 -10.51
N ALA A 137 -13.98 1.81 -9.99
CA ALA A 137 -14.63 0.81 -9.17
C ALA A 137 -13.75 0.48 -7.96
N SER A 138 -14.35 -0.03 -6.88
CA SER A 138 -13.57 -0.55 -5.76
C SER A 138 -12.83 -1.83 -6.18
N ARG A 139 -11.62 -2.03 -5.68
CA ARG A 139 -10.88 -3.27 -5.92
C ARG A 139 -11.59 -4.51 -5.37
N ALA A 140 -12.39 -4.34 -4.31
CA ALA A 140 -13.23 -5.40 -3.75
C ALA A 140 -14.30 -5.87 -4.74
N GLU A 141 -15.04 -4.95 -5.36
CA GLU A 141 -16.03 -5.29 -6.40
C GLU A 141 -15.38 -6.02 -7.58
N ILE A 142 -14.21 -5.55 -8.02
CA ILE A 142 -13.46 -6.22 -9.09
C ILE A 142 -12.98 -7.60 -8.65
N GLN A 143 -12.58 -7.79 -7.37
CA GLN A 143 -12.22 -9.11 -6.84
C GLN A 143 -13.40 -10.08 -6.96
N ASP A 144 -14.58 -9.70 -6.48
CA ASP A 144 -15.76 -10.57 -6.49
C ASP A 144 -16.11 -10.99 -7.92
N ARG A 145 -16.00 -10.06 -8.87
CA ARG A 145 -16.22 -10.34 -10.30
C ARG A 145 -15.18 -11.28 -10.89
N LEU A 146 -13.91 -11.13 -10.51
CA LEU A 146 -12.83 -12.00 -10.96
C LEU A 146 -13.02 -13.42 -10.41
N GLU A 147 -13.31 -13.57 -9.11
CA GLU A 147 -13.53 -14.88 -8.49
C GLU A 147 -14.77 -15.58 -9.06
N ALA A 148 -15.89 -14.86 -9.22
CA ALA A 148 -17.11 -15.43 -9.81
C ALA A 148 -16.92 -15.90 -11.27
N LYS A 149 -16.04 -15.24 -12.04
CA LYS A 149 -15.72 -15.62 -13.42
C LYS A 149 -14.66 -16.72 -13.52
N ASN A 150 -13.98 -17.06 -12.42
CA ASN A 150 -12.91 -18.05 -12.38
C ASN A 150 -13.09 -18.98 -11.15
N PRO A 151 -14.22 -19.70 -11.04
CA PRO A 151 -14.57 -20.47 -9.84
C PRO A 151 -13.58 -21.61 -9.53
N ASP A 152 -12.93 -22.15 -10.56
CA ASP A 152 -11.96 -23.25 -10.41
C ASP A 152 -10.54 -22.75 -10.06
N TRP A 153 -10.37 -21.43 -9.92
CA TRP A 153 -9.07 -20.84 -9.63
C TRP A 153 -8.76 -20.87 -8.13
N ALA A 154 -8.17 -21.97 -7.68
CA ALA A 154 -7.60 -22.11 -6.35
C ALA A 154 -6.07 -22.00 -6.41
N TYR A 155 -5.50 -20.95 -5.81
CA TYR A 155 -4.05 -20.82 -5.67
C TYR A 155 -3.67 -20.58 -4.20
N GLU A 156 -2.71 -21.36 -3.72
CA GLU A 156 -2.11 -21.12 -2.40
C GLU A 156 -1.10 -19.98 -2.50
N VAL A 157 -1.43 -18.85 -1.88
CA VAL A 157 -0.52 -17.71 -1.79
C VAL A 157 0.51 -17.96 -0.69
N LYS A 158 1.76 -18.25 -1.08
CA LYS A 158 2.87 -18.40 -0.13
C LYS A 158 3.32 -17.06 0.45
N GLN A 159 3.43 -16.02 -0.38
CA GLN A 159 3.87 -14.69 0.06
C GLN A 159 3.48 -13.59 -0.94
N ILE A 160 2.77 -12.56 -0.48
CA ILE A 160 2.43 -11.36 -1.25
C ILE A 160 3.58 -10.37 -1.36
N ALA A 161 3.60 -9.52 -2.39
CA ALA A 161 4.50 -8.40 -2.56
C ALA A 161 3.91 -7.14 -1.89
N PRO A 162 4.66 -6.03 -1.78
CA PRO A 162 4.20 -4.81 -1.13
C PRO A 162 3.00 -4.15 -1.83
N ASP A 163 2.78 -4.47 -3.10
CA ASP A 163 1.63 -4.08 -3.93
C ASP A 163 0.57 -5.21 -4.02
N GLY A 164 0.64 -6.19 -3.13
CA GLY A 164 -0.29 -7.32 -3.11
C GLY A 164 -0.13 -8.29 -4.29
N ASP A 165 0.88 -8.12 -5.15
CA ASP A 165 1.19 -9.07 -6.23
C ASP A 165 1.73 -10.39 -5.68
N VAL A 166 1.55 -11.49 -6.39
CA VAL A 166 2.15 -12.80 -6.02
C VAL A 166 2.83 -13.41 -7.21
N ASP A 167 3.93 -14.11 -6.98
CA ASP A 167 4.53 -14.93 -8.02
C ASP A 167 3.70 -16.21 -8.18
N LEU A 168 3.11 -16.38 -9.37
CA LEU A 168 2.49 -17.63 -9.76
C LEU A 168 3.57 -18.46 -10.46
N GLU A 169 4.14 -19.43 -9.76
CA GLU A 169 4.96 -20.47 -10.41
C GLU A 169 4.04 -21.25 -11.36
N ARG A 170 4.47 -21.40 -12.62
CA ARG A 170 3.76 -22.16 -13.66
C ARG A 170 3.74 -23.65 -13.34
#